data_AF-A0A7J4ITP7-F1
#
_entry.id   AF-A0A7J4ITP7-F1
#
_cell.length_a   1.000
_cell.length_b   1.000
_cell.length_c   1.000
_cell.angle_alpha   90.00
_cell.angle_beta   90.00
_cell.angle_gamma   90.00
#
_symmetry.space_group_name_H-M   'P 1'
#
loop_
_entity.id
_entity.type
_entity.pdbx_description
1 polymer ?
#
loop_
_entity_poly.entity_id
_entity_poly.type
_entity_poly.pdbx_seq_one_letter_code
_entity_poly.pdbx_strand_id
1 'polypeptide(L)' 'MKDFVVPGNKPEKISHYRKLIDGKVAEATLYSPGLVAQGGKITDSGKAAGKKWHAIVGRAIYESGNPRKAAEELSKELK' A
#
# COMPACT_ATOMS: atom_id res chain seq x y z
N MET A 1 -12.70 15.38 -4.45
CA MET A 1 -12.28 13.99 -4.14
C MET A 1 -10.77 13.98 -4.00
N LYS A 2 -10.22 13.47 -2.89
CA LYS A 2 -8.75 13.43 -2.65
C LYS A 2 -8.23 12.01 -2.36
N ASP A 3 -9.11 11.02 -2.33
CA ASP A 3 -8.81 9.65 -1.95
C ASP A 3 -8.89 8.76 -3.18
N PHE A 4 -7.82 8.01 -3.45
CA PHE A 4 -7.69 7.21 -4.66
C PHE A 4 -7.26 5.79 -4.32
N VAL A 5 -7.95 4.81 -4.91
CA VAL A 5 -7.54 3.40 -4.84
C VAL A 5 -6.60 3.11 -6.00
N VAL A 6 -5.39 2.62 -5.69
CA VAL A 6 -4.36 2.28 -6.68
C VAL A 6 -3.83 0.86 -6.48
N PRO A 7 -3.46 0.12 -7.53
CA PRO A 7 -2.95 -1.25 -7.39
C PRO A 7 -1.71 -1.33 -6.50
N GLY A 8 -1.75 -2.18 -5.45
CA GLY A 8 -0.65 -2.34 -4.49
C GLY A 8 0.42 -3.36 -4.86
N ASN A 9 0.21 -4.17 -5.89
CA ASN A 9 1.08 -5.32 -6.19
C ASN A 9 2.37 -4.99 -6.97
N LYS A 10 2.52 -3.74 -7.43
CA LYS A 10 3.61 -3.31 -8.31
C LYS A 10 4.08 -1.89 -7.92
N PRO A 11 5.21 -1.74 -7.20
CA PRO A 11 5.73 -0.42 -6.80
C PRO A 11 5.87 0.57 -7.97
N GLU A 12 6.24 0.08 -9.16
CA GLU A 12 6.35 0.88 -10.36
C GLU A 12 5.02 1.52 -10.79
N LYS A 13 3.91 0.81 -10.62
CA LYS A 13 2.56 1.33 -10.90
C LYS A 13 2.13 2.34 -9.86
N ILE A 14 2.44 2.09 -8.58
CA ILE A 14 2.14 3.03 -7.49
C ILE A 14 2.84 4.37 -7.74
N SER A 15 4.13 4.34 -8.09
CA SER A 15 4.89 5.56 -8.40
C SER A 15 4.32 6.31 -9.61
N HIS A 16 3.91 5.59 -10.66
CA HIS A 16 3.25 6.19 -11.82
C HIS A 16 1.95 6.91 -11.43
N TYR A 17 1.08 6.27 -10.66
CA TYR A 17 -0.18 6.88 -10.21
C TYR A 17 0.03 8.04 -9.24
N ARG A 18 0.99 7.95 -8.31
CA ARG A 18 1.37 9.06 -7.43
C ARG A 18 1.69 10.32 -8.22
N LYS A 19 2.60 10.21 -9.21
CA LYS A 19 2.98 11.34 -10.08
C LYS A 19 1.79 11.89 -10.87
N LEU A 20 0.98 11.01 -11.45
CA LEU A 20 -0.18 11.41 -12.25
C LEU A 20 -1.25 12.12 -11.42
N ILE A 21 -1.50 11.65 -10.19
CA ILE A 21 -2.49 12.23 -9.28
C ILE A 21 -1.96 13.53 -8.69
N ASP A 22 -0.69 13.62 -8.27
CA ASP A 22 -0.08 14.85 -7.76
C ASP A 22 -0.16 16.01 -8.75
N GLY A 23 0.00 15.73 -10.05
CA GLY A 23 -0.12 16.73 -11.10
C GLY A 23 -1.53 17.33 -11.25
N LYS A 24 -2.54 16.76 -10.57
CA LYS A 24 -3.96 17.16 -10.70
C LYS A 24 -4.62 17.47 -9.36
N VAL A 25 -4.19 16.81 -8.29
CA VAL A 25 -4.83 16.84 -6.98
C VAL A 25 -3.76 16.98 -5.90
N ALA A 26 -3.67 18.18 -5.35
CA ALA A 26 -2.80 18.44 -4.21
C ALA A 26 -3.21 17.60 -3.00
N GLU A 27 -2.22 17.04 -2.31
CA GLU A 27 -2.40 16.33 -1.03
C GLU A 27 -3.28 15.07 -1.12
N ALA A 28 -3.29 14.38 -2.27
CA ALA A 28 -4.08 13.16 -2.45
C ALA A 28 -3.59 12.00 -1.57
N THR A 29 -4.55 11.26 -1.01
CA THR A 29 -4.34 10.04 -0.22
C THR A 29 -4.51 8.81 -1.11
N LEU A 30 -3.54 7.92 -1.06
CA LEU A 30 -3.56 6.68 -1.83
C LEU A 30 -3.92 5.48 -0.93
N TYR A 31 -4.72 4.56 -1.46
CA TYR A 31 -5.12 3.32 -0.81
C TYR A 31 -4.75 2.15 -1.71
N SER A 32 -3.99 1.18 -1.21
CA SER A 32 -3.46 0.09 -2.03
C SER A 32 -3.86 -1.30 -1.55
N PRO A 33 -4.87 -1.94 -2.18
CA PRO A 33 -5.19 -3.34 -1.93
C PRO A 33 -4.27 -4.29 -2.68
N GLY A 34 -4.24 -5.54 -2.22
CA GLY A 34 -3.54 -6.64 -2.89
C GLY A 34 -2.05 -6.71 -2.59
N LEU A 35 -1.60 -6.05 -1.53
CA LEU A 35 -0.23 -6.15 -1.02
C LEU A 35 0.04 -7.54 -0.45
N VAL A 36 1.31 -7.97 -0.49
CA VAL A 36 1.86 -9.21 0.12
C VAL A 36 1.40 -10.51 -0.54
N ALA A 37 0.11 -10.67 -0.86
CA ALA A 37 -0.46 -11.89 -1.42
C ALA A 37 0.06 -12.27 -2.82
N GLN A 38 0.81 -11.39 -3.48
CA GLN A 38 1.39 -11.60 -4.82
C GLN A 38 2.92 -11.41 -4.85
N GLY A 39 3.61 -11.49 -3.70
CA GLY A 39 5.08 -11.53 -3.66
C GLY A 39 5.81 -10.18 -3.63
N GLY A 40 5.17 -9.12 -3.11
CA GLY A 40 5.79 -7.81 -2.92
C GLY A 40 5.92 -7.41 -1.43
N LYS A 41 6.95 -6.63 -1.09
CA LYS A 41 7.15 -6.06 0.26
C LYS A 41 6.34 -4.77 0.44
N ILE A 42 5.76 -4.58 1.62
CA ILE A 42 5.00 -3.36 1.94
C ILE A 42 5.93 -2.14 1.91
N THR A 43 7.18 -2.31 2.35
CA THR A 43 8.18 -1.23 2.35
C THR A 43 8.45 -0.65 0.96
N ASP A 44 8.54 -1.49 -0.08
CA ASP A 44 8.82 -1.00 -1.43
C ASP A 44 7.62 -0.22 -2.00
N SER A 45 6.42 -0.68 -1.68
CA SER A 45 5.18 -0.03 -2.05
C SER A 45 4.99 1.31 -1.32
N GLY A 46 5.30 1.35 -0.02
CA GLY A 46 5.26 2.57 0.79
C GLY A 46 6.23 3.63 0.28
N LYS A 47 7.48 3.25 -0.02
CA LYS A 47 8.47 4.14 -0.64
C LYS A 47 8.00 4.70 -1.99
N ALA A 48 7.38 3.86 -2.82
CA ALA A 48 6.86 4.29 -4.12
C ALA A 48 5.63 5.21 -4.01
N ALA A 49 4.78 5.00 -3.01
CA ALA A 49 3.59 5.81 -2.76
C ALA A 49 3.89 7.16 -2.11
N GLY A 50 4.95 7.24 -1.30
CA GLY A 50 5.29 8.43 -0.54
C GLY A 50 4.31 8.71 0.59
N LYS A 51 4.20 10.00 0.98
CA LYS A 51 3.34 10.43 2.09
C LYS A 51 1.86 10.25 1.74
N LYS A 52 1.02 10.02 2.77
CA LYS A 52 -0.43 9.81 2.65
C LYS A 52 -0.79 8.56 1.83
N TRP A 53 -0.36 7.41 2.32
CA TRP A 53 -0.64 6.12 1.73
C TRP A 53 -1.11 5.11 2.79
N HIS A 54 -2.09 4.29 2.44
CA HIS A 54 -2.62 3.23 3.28
C HIS A 54 -2.51 1.89 2.57
N ALA A 55 -1.79 0.97 3.18
CA ALA A 55 -1.76 -0.43 2.78
C ALA A 55 -3.08 -1.11 3.18
N ILE A 56 -3.75 -1.78 2.23
CA ILE A 56 -4.90 -2.64 2.51
C ILE A 56 -4.45 -4.09 2.37
N VAL A 57 -4.35 -4.78 3.51
CA VAL A 57 -3.91 -6.18 3.59
C VAL A 57 -5.08 -7.07 4.05
N GLY A 58 -5.40 -8.07 3.23
CA GLY A 58 -6.46 -9.04 3.50
C GLY A 58 -5.88 -10.39 3.93
N ARG A 59 -5.86 -11.35 3.00
CA ARG A 59 -5.53 -12.78 3.22
C ARG A 59 -4.28 -13.02 4.07
N ALA A 60 -3.23 -12.21 3.87
CA ALA A 60 -1.99 -12.34 4.65
C ALA A 60 -2.19 -12.15 6.17
N ILE A 61 -3.27 -11.50 6.61
CA ILE A 61 -3.64 -11.35 8.03
C ILE A 61 -4.68 -12.40 8.41
N TYR A 62 -5.85 -12.42 7.74
CA TYR A 62 -6.99 -13.21 8.22
C TYR A 62 -6.88 -14.72 7.94
N GLU A 63 -6.03 -15.16 7.00
CA GLU A 63 -5.75 -16.58 6.75
C GLU A 63 -4.46 -17.05 7.47
N SER A 64 -3.81 -16.18 8.25
CA SER A 64 -2.60 -16.53 8.98
C SER A 64 -2.92 -17.34 10.25
N GLY A 65 -2.00 -18.19 10.68
CA GLY A 65 -2.14 -18.94 11.93
C GLY A 65 -2.15 -18.06 13.20
N ASN A 66 -1.76 -16.78 13.09
CA ASN A 66 -1.86 -15.81 14.17
C ASN A 66 -2.07 -14.39 13.58
N PRO A 67 -3.33 -13.97 13.38
CA PRO A 67 -3.66 -12.68 12.75
C PRO A 67 -3.06 -11.47 13.45
N ARG A 68 -2.98 -11.49 14.79
CA ARG A 68 -2.35 -10.41 15.58
C ARG A 68 -0.88 -10.27 15.21
N LYS A 69 -0.14 -11.37 15.29
CA LYS A 69 1.30 -11.37 14.96
C LYS A 69 1.54 -10.98 13.51
N ALA A 70 0.71 -11.45 12.58
CA ALA A 70 0.81 -11.07 11.17
C ALA A 70 0.61 -9.56 10.98
N ALA A 71 -0.42 -8.97 11.61
CA ALA A 71 -0.66 -7.53 11.55
C ALA A 71 0.50 -6.72 12.17
N GLU A 72 1.07 -7.17 13.30
CA GLU A 72 2.21 -6.52 13.94
C GLU A 72 3.46 -6.53 13.05
N GLU A 73 3.81 -7.67 12.45
CA GLU A 73 4.97 -7.77 11.56
C GLU A 73 4.80 -6.90 10.30
N LEU A 74 3.63 -6.95 9.67
CA LEU A 74 3.34 -6.15 8.48
C LEU A 74 3.32 -4.65 8.77
N SER A 75 2.90 -4.25 9.97
CA SER A 75 2.90 -2.84 10.38
C SER A 75 4.32 -2.30 10.52
N LYS A 76 5.32 -3.14 10.89
CA LYS A 76 6.73 -2.74 10.94
C LYS A 76 7.32 -2.43 9.56
N GLU A 77 6.70 -2.91 8.49
CA GLU A 77 7.10 -2.62 7.11
C GLU A 77 6.59 -1.28 6.58
N LEU A 78 5.63 -0.64 7.27
CA LEU A 78 5.14 0.70 6.99
C LEU A 78 6.21 1.73 7.40
N LYS A 79 7.17 1.98 6.51
CA LYS A 79 8.23 2.99 6.67
C LYS A 79 8.20 4.00 5.55
#